data_AF-S4PA30-F1
#
_entry.id   AF-S4PA30-F1
#
_cell.length_a   1.000
_cell.length_b   1.000
_cell.length_c   1.000
_cell.angle_alpha   90.00
_cell.angle_beta   90.00
_cell.angle_gamma   90.00
#
_symmetry.space_group_name_H-M   'P 1'
#
loop_
_entity.id
_entity.type
_entity.pdbx_description
1 polymer ?
#
loop_
_entity_poly.entity_id
_entity_poly.type
_entity_poly.pdbx_seq_one_letter_code
_entity_poly.pdbx_strand_id
1 'polypeptide(L)'
;MRLAAQTYLETLRLHPPTPLTSRLCTVPCALPGTDLNMKAREAVIIPVHCIQTDSKYFPNPNKFDPDRFRDDLNPKGFIAFGDGPRSCPGARYAQLMVVAGLATILDNFFVEPCARTTPTIHYDPRSVMLKNKGSIWLRFRPL
;
A
#
# COMPACT_ATOMS: atom_id res chain seq x y z
N MET A 1 -20.57 -0.43 1.16
CA MET A 1 -19.17 -0.21 1.60
C MET A 1 -18.11 -1.08 0.92
N ARG A 2 -18.46 -2.12 0.14
CA ARG A 2 -17.48 -2.99 -0.54
C ARG A 2 -16.49 -2.20 -1.43
N LEU A 3 -17.00 -1.26 -2.23
CA LEU A 3 -16.17 -0.43 -3.11
C LEU A 3 -15.19 0.46 -2.35
N ALA A 4 -15.58 1.01 -1.19
CA ALA A 4 -14.67 1.82 -0.36
C ALA A 4 -13.48 1.01 0.17
N ALA A 5 -13.73 -0.25 0.60
CA ALA A 5 -12.67 -1.16 1.02
C ALA A 5 -11.75 -1.56 -0.14
N GLN A 6 -12.31 -1.81 -1.32
CA GLN A 6 -11.54 -2.10 -2.54
C GLN A 6 -10.64 -0.92 -2.95
N THR A 7 -11.20 0.29 -2.99
CA THR A 7 -10.46 1.53 -3.26
C THR A 7 -9.33 1.72 -2.25
N TYR A 8 -9.59 1.48 -0.97
CA TYR A 8 -8.56 1.54 0.08
C TYR A 8 -7.40 0.57 -0.18
N LEU A 9 -7.69 -0.70 -0.48
CA LEU A 9 -6.66 -1.71 -0.75
C LEU A 9 -5.88 -1.40 -2.04
N GLU A 10 -6.55 -0.94 -3.09
CA GLU A 10 -5.89 -0.53 -4.34
C GLU A 10 -5.01 0.71 -4.14
N THR A 11 -5.44 1.66 -3.29
CA THR A 11 -4.57 2.77 -2.86
C THR A 11 -3.33 2.26 -2.14
N LEU A 12 -3.46 1.30 -1.21
CA LEU A 12 -2.31 0.72 -0.50
C LEU A 12 -1.41 -0.12 -1.41
N ARG A 13 -1.94 -0.72 -2.47
CA ARG A 13 -1.15 -1.46 -3.47
C ARG A 13 -0.19 -0.51 -4.18
N LEU A 14 -0.71 0.63 -4.67
CA LEU A 14 0.05 1.64 -5.41
C LEU A 14 0.90 2.53 -4.51
N HIS A 15 0.43 2.81 -3.30
CA HIS A 15 1.03 3.78 -2.39
C HIS A 15 1.17 3.21 -0.96
N PRO A 16 1.93 2.11 -0.76
CA PRO A 16 2.10 1.52 0.56
C PRO A 16 2.91 2.47 1.46
N PRO A 17 2.40 2.85 2.65
CA PRO A 17 3.13 3.75 3.54
C PRO A 17 4.52 3.24 3.94
N THR A 18 4.69 1.92 4.00
CA THR A 18 5.97 1.26 4.24
C THR A 18 6.44 0.57 2.95
N PRO A 19 7.28 1.22 2.12
CA PRO A 19 7.65 0.70 0.80
C PRO A 19 8.67 -0.45 0.85
N LEU A 20 9.29 -0.66 2.01
CA LEU A 20 10.32 -1.67 2.28
C LEU A 20 10.06 -2.29 3.66
N THR A 21 10.21 -3.60 3.79
CA THR A 21 10.32 -4.26 5.10
C THR A 21 11.60 -5.09 5.14
N SER A 22 12.06 -5.47 6.33
CA SER A 22 13.28 -6.25 6.49
C SER A 22 13.10 -7.42 7.44
N ARG A 23 13.94 -8.44 7.28
CA ARG A 23 14.10 -9.55 8.22
C ARG A 23 15.59 -9.75 8.50
N LEU A 24 15.92 -10.02 9.75
CA LEU A 24 17.28 -10.39 10.13
C LEU A 24 17.38 -11.90 10.19
N CYS A 25 18.35 -12.47 9.48
CA CYS A 25 18.66 -13.89 9.57
C CYS A 25 19.23 -14.19 10.97
N THR A 26 18.53 -15.00 11.77
CA THR A 26 18.98 -15.37 13.12
C THR A 26 19.79 -16.65 13.15
N VAL A 27 19.57 -17.54 12.16
CA VAL A 27 20.25 -18.82 12.02
C VAL A 27 20.58 -19.01 10.54
N PRO A 28 21.82 -19.40 10.17
CA PRO A 28 22.20 -19.57 8.77
C PRO A 28 21.24 -20.49 8.02
N CYS A 29 20.80 -20.08 6.84
CA CYS A 29 19.84 -20.84 6.05
C CYS A 29 19.99 -20.54 4.55
N ALA A 30 19.60 -21.51 3.71
CA ALA A 30 19.40 -21.27 2.29
C ALA A 30 18.03 -20.63 2.09
N LEU A 31 17.95 -19.56 1.29
CA LEU A 31 16.68 -18.95 0.91
C LEU A 31 16.00 -19.80 -0.17
N PRO A 32 14.82 -20.38 0.09
CA PRO A 32 14.17 -21.29 -0.85
C PRO A 32 13.92 -20.64 -2.22
N GLY A 33 14.20 -21.39 -3.29
CA GLY A 33 14.01 -20.93 -4.67
C GLY A 33 15.10 -19.97 -5.16
N THR A 34 16.22 -19.86 -4.43
CA THR A 34 17.39 -19.06 -4.81
C THR A 34 18.67 -19.81 -4.44
N ASP A 35 19.81 -19.39 -5.01
CA ASP A 35 21.14 -19.88 -4.62
C ASP A 35 21.74 -19.08 -3.43
N LEU A 36 20.93 -18.28 -2.74
CA LEU A 36 21.38 -17.41 -1.67
C LEU A 36 21.47 -18.18 -0.35
N ASN A 37 22.69 -18.27 0.19
CA ASN A 37 22.97 -18.80 1.51
C ASN A 37 23.20 -17.66 2.50
N MET A 38 22.23 -17.46 3.39
CA MET A 38 22.24 -16.40 4.38
C MET A 38 23.08 -16.79 5.58
N LYS A 39 23.92 -15.87 6.05
CA LYS A 39 24.62 -15.98 7.33
C LYS A 39 23.78 -15.37 8.44
N ALA A 40 24.03 -15.81 9.67
CA ALA A 40 23.45 -15.15 10.83
C ALA A 40 23.84 -13.66 10.84
N ARG A 41 22.89 -12.81 11.21
CA ARG A 41 22.97 -11.35 11.26
C ARG A 41 22.98 -10.64 9.90
N GLU A 42 22.83 -11.35 8.78
CA GLU A 42 22.55 -10.71 7.50
C GLU A 42 21.07 -10.31 7.41
N ALA A 43 20.80 -9.16 6.81
CA ALA A 43 19.45 -8.62 6.64
C ALA A 43 18.94 -8.88 5.22
N VAL A 44 17.71 -9.34 5.10
CA VAL A 44 16.96 -9.40 3.83
C VAL A 44 16.05 -8.19 3.78
N ILE A 45 16.14 -7.42 2.71
CA ILE A 45 15.22 -6.32 2.41
C ILE A 45 14.19 -6.79 1.40
N ILE A 46 12.91 -6.57 1.70
CA ILE A 46 11.77 -6.96 0.88
C ILE A 46 11.17 -5.67 0.29
N PRO A 47 11.25 -5.47 -1.04
CA PRO A 47 10.75 -4.27 -1.69
C PRO A 47 9.23 -4.34 -1.93
N VAL A 48 8.46 -4.04 -0.89
CA VAL A 48 6.97 -4.08 -0.89
C VAL A 48 6.39 -3.31 -2.07
N HIS A 49 6.82 -2.06 -2.28
CA HIS A 49 6.27 -1.22 -3.35
C HIS A 49 6.56 -1.81 -4.74
N CYS A 50 7.76 -2.34 -4.96
CA CYS A 50 8.14 -2.97 -6.23
C CYS A 50 7.32 -4.24 -6.50
N ILE A 51 7.14 -5.11 -5.50
CA ILE A 51 6.33 -6.34 -5.64
C ILE A 51 4.87 -5.98 -5.97
N GLN A 52 4.30 -4.98 -5.32
CA GLN A 52 2.92 -4.57 -5.53
C GLN A 52 2.67 -3.82 -6.85
N THR A 53 3.74 -3.39 -7.53
CA THR A 53 3.69 -2.73 -8.85
C THR A 53 4.34 -3.58 -9.95
N ASP A 54 4.65 -4.84 -9.65
CA ASP A 54 5.16 -5.80 -10.62
C ASP A 54 4.01 -6.35 -11.47
N SER A 55 4.15 -6.26 -12.79
CA SER A 55 3.17 -6.76 -13.76
C SER A 55 2.98 -8.27 -13.72
N LYS A 56 3.94 -9.01 -13.16
CA LYS A 56 3.83 -10.45 -12.87
C LYS A 56 2.68 -10.78 -11.91
N TYR A 57 2.42 -9.90 -10.94
CA TYR A 57 1.35 -10.07 -9.95
C TYR A 57 0.12 -9.23 -10.28
N PHE A 58 0.32 -8.03 -10.85
CA PHE A 58 -0.74 -7.07 -11.13
C PHE A 58 -0.68 -6.59 -12.59
N PRO A 59 -1.46 -7.18 -13.51
CA PRO A 59 -1.50 -6.73 -14.91
C PRO A 59 -1.89 -5.25 -15.02
N ASN A 60 -1.22 -4.48 -15.88
CA ASN A 60 -1.34 -3.00 -15.93
C ASN A 60 -1.11 -2.36 -14.54
N PRO A 61 0.07 -2.57 -13.92
CA PRO A 61 0.28 -2.34 -12.49
C PRO A 61 0.11 -0.88 -12.05
N ASN A 62 0.26 0.08 -12.97
CA ASN A 62 0.11 1.51 -12.68
C ASN A 62 -1.33 2.01 -12.80
N LYS A 63 -2.26 1.18 -13.33
CA LYS A 63 -3.69 1.53 -13.40
C LYS A 63 -4.30 1.33 -12.02
N PHE A 64 -4.96 2.37 -11.51
CA PHE A 64 -5.83 2.28 -10.35
C PHE A 64 -7.11 1.52 -10.70
N ASP A 65 -7.25 0.31 -10.15
CA ASP A 65 -8.36 -0.59 -10.45
C ASP A 65 -8.86 -1.32 -9.18
N PRO A 66 -9.87 -0.77 -8.48
CA PRO A 66 -10.42 -1.38 -7.26
C PRO A 66 -10.96 -2.80 -7.45
N ASP A 67 -11.38 -3.17 -8.66
CA ASP A 67 -11.95 -4.50 -8.94
C ASP A 67 -10.93 -5.64 -8.77
N ARG A 68 -9.62 -5.33 -8.70
CA ARG A 68 -8.59 -6.31 -8.31
C ARG A 68 -8.86 -6.95 -6.95
N PHE A 69 -9.52 -6.21 -6.05
CA PHE A 69 -9.87 -6.65 -4.70
C PHE A 69 -11.35 -7.06 -4.61
N ARG A 70 -11.98 -7.40 -5.73
CA ARG A 70 -13.39 -7.81 -5.73
C ARG A 70 -13.60 -9.14 -5.04
N ASP A 71 -12.90 -10.16 -5.52
CA ASP A 71 -13.16 -11.54 -5.13
C ASP A 71 -12.19 -12.03 -4.05
N ASP A 72 -11.01 -11.41 -3.95
CA ASP A 72 -9.98 -11.67 -2.94
C ASP A 72 -9.42 -10.34 -2.41
N LEU A 73 -9.43 -10.16 -1.09
CA LEU A 73 -8.88 -8.95 -0.44
C LEU A 73 -7.38 -9.05 -0.16
N ASN A 74 -6.78 -10.23 -0.35
CA ASN A 74 -5.36 -10.49 -0.15
C ASN A 74 -4.74 -11.28 -1.32
N PRO A 75 -4.85 -10.77 -2.56
CA PRO A 75 -4.30 -11.45 -3.73
C PRO A 75 -2.79 -11.60 -3.63
N LYS A 76 -2.25 -12.62 -4.32
CA LYS A 76 -0.82 -12.89 -4.36
C LYS A 76 -0.02 -11.65 -4.77
N GLY A 77 0.98 -11.28 -3.96
CA GLY A 77 1.83 -10.11 -4.18
C GLY A 77 1.35 -8.86 -3.43
N PHE A 78 0.15 -8.85 -2.86
CA PHE A 78 -0.30 -7.79 -1.96
C PHE A 78 0.25 -8.04 -0.55
N ILE A 79 1.16 -7.16 -0.08
CA ILE A 79 1.87 -7.32 1.20
C ILE A 79 2.02 -5.97 1.93
N ALA A 80 1.07 -5.05 1.75
CA ALA A 80 1.11 -3.68 2.27
C ALA A 80 1.15 -3.63 3.80
N PHE A 81 0.63 -4.67 4.46
CA PHE A 81 0.65 -4.85 5.91
C PHE A 81 1.73 -5.83 6.37
N GLY A 82 2.66 -6.20 5.49
CA GLY A 82 3.56 -7.32 5.69
C GLY A 82 2.84 -8.66 5.68
N ASP A 83 3.56 -9.71 6.06
CA ASP A 83 3.04 -11.08 6.09
C ASP A 83 3.68 -11.86 7.26
N GLY A 84 3.04 -12.97 7.63
CA GLY A 84 3.44 -13.86 8.71
C GLY A 84 3.14 -13.32 10.12
N PRO A 85 3.80 -13.86 11.16
CA PRO A 85 3.50 -13.55 12.57
C PRO A 85 3.86 -12.10 12.98
N ARG A 86 4.57 -11.37 12.11
CA ARG A 86 4.93 -9.95 12.29
C ARG A 86 4.22 -9.05 11.27
N SER A 87 3.13 -9.52 10.68
CA SER A 87 2.19 -8.68 9.94
C SER A 87 1.61 -7.59 10.85
N CYS A 88 1.14 -6.51 10.24
CA CYS A 88 0.66 -5.34 10.97
C CYS A 88 -0.57 -5.70 11.84
N PRO A 89 -0.48 -5.59 13.17
CA PRO A 89 -1.63 -5.87 14.04
C PRO A 89 -2.77 -4.85 13.86
N GLY A 90 -2.45 -3.67 13.31
CA GLY A 90 -3.40 -2.60 13.04
C GLY A 90 -4.15 -2.70 11.72
N ALA A 91 -3.91 -3.71 10.87
CA ALA A 91 -4.48 -3.77 9.51
C ALA A 91 -6.02 -3.65 9.50
N ARG A 92 -6.70 -4.43 10.35
CA ARG A 92 -8.16 -4.41 10.46
C ARG A 92 -8.70 -3.09 11.00
N TYR A 93 -8.02 -2.51 12.00
CA TYR A 93 -8.41 -1.24 12.59
C TYR A 93 -8.23 -0.09 11.59
N ALA A 94 -7.11 -0.07 10.85
CA ALA A 94 -6.84 0.93 9.83
C ALA A 94 -7.89 0.87 8.71
N GLN A 95 -8.26 -0.32 8.25
CA GLN A 95 -9.33 -0.47 7.26
C GLN A 95 -10.67 0.07 7.77
N LEU A 96 -11.05 -0.26 9.01
CA LEU A 96 -12.28 0.26 9.61
C LEU A 96 -12.28 1.79 9.66
N MET A 97 -11.21 2.38 10.19
CA MET A 97 -11.08 3.83 10.34
C MET A 97 -11.10 4.56 9.00
N VAL A 98 -10.35 4.07 8.00
CA VAL A 98 -10.28 4.72 6.69
C VAL A 98 -11.59 4.58 5.92
N VAL A 99 -12.21 3.39 5.93
CA VAL A 99 -13.50 3.18 5.26
C VAL A 99 -14.61 4.01 5.92
N ALA A 100 -14.63 4.10 7.25
CA ALA A 100 -15.58 4.97 7.96
C ALA A 100 -15.35 6.45 7.61
N GLY A 101 -14.10 6.92 7.64
CA GLY A 101 -13.78 8.30 7.27
C GLY A 101 -14.13 8.64 5.82
N LEU A 102 -13.83 7.75 4.88
CA LEU A 102 -14.21 7.90 3.46
C LEU A 102 -15.73 7.93 3.30
N ALA A 103 -16.45 7.05 3.99
CA ALA A 103 -17.91 7.04 3.94
C ALA A 103 -18.48 8.36 4.46
N THR A 104 -18.03 8.86 5.61
CA THR A 104 -18.48 10.13 6.16
C THR A 104 -18.20 11.30 5.21
N ILE A 105 -17.02 11.35 4.60
CA ILE A 105 -16.68 12.40 3.63
C ILE A 105 -17.59 12.34 2.41
N LEU A 106 -17.76 11.16 1.82
CA LEU A 106 -18.53 10.98 0.58
C LEU A 106 -20.04 11.11 0.77
N ASP A 107 -20.53 10.94 2.01
CA ASP A 107 -21.93 11.15 2.39
C ASP A 107 -22.28 12.63 2.59
N ASN A 108 -21.28 13.52 2.70
CA ASN A 108 -21.48 14.94 2.99
C ASN A 108 -20.89 15.87 1.92
N PHE A 109 -19.95 15.40 1.10
CA PHE A 109 -19.23 16.24 0.15
C PHE A 109 -18.94 15.54 -1.19
N PHE A 110 -19.00 16.31 -2.26
CA PHE A 110 -18.26 16.05 -3.49
C PHE A 110 -16.79 16.49 -3.29
N VAL A 111 -15.85 15.57 -3.57
CA VAL A 111 -14.41 15.82 -3.46
C VAL A 111 -13.80 15.93 -4.86
N GLU A 112 -13.19 17.06 -5.16
CA GLU A 112 -12.69 17.39 -6.50
C GLU A 112 -11.27 17.98 -6.47
N PRO A 113 -10.48 17.82 -7.54
CA PRO A 113 -9.26 18.60 -7.72
C PRO A 113 -9.55 20.11 -7.72
N CYS A 114 -8.56 20.90 -7.32
CA CYS A 114 -8.57 22.35 -7.40
C CYS A 114 -7.30 22.87 -8.09
N ALA A 115 -7.18 24.19 -8.28
CA ALA A 115 -6.03 24.81 -8.92
C ALA A 115 -4.67 24.49 -8.25
N ARG A 116 -4.68 24.00 -7.00
CA ARG A 116 -3.48 23.63 -6.23
C ARG A 116 -3.25 22.11 -6.16
N THR A 117 -4.15 21.30 -6.70
CA THR A 117 -4.00 19.84 -6.71
C THR A 117 -2.90 19.46 -7.69
N THR A 118 -1.91 18.72 -7.22
CA THR A 118 -0.88 18.14 -8.08
C THR A 118 -1.46 16.93 -8.81
N PRO A 119 -1.34 16.84 -10.15
CA PRO A 119 -1.94 15.75 -10.93
C PRO A 119 -1.26 14.40 -10.68
N THR A 120 -0.01 14.42 -10.20
CA THR A 120 0.80 13.25 -9.92
C THR A 120 1.37 13.32 -8.51
N ILE A 121 1.46 12.17 -7.84
CA ILE A 121 2.15 12.06 -6.56
C ILE A 121 3.65 12.12 -6.81
N HIS A 122 4.32 13.05 -6.14
CA HIS A 122 5.78 13.13 -6.11
C HIS A 122 6.25 12.70 -4.74
N TYR A 123 6.83 11.52 -4.61
CA TYR A 123 7.24 11.04 -3.29
C TYR A 123 8.34 11.91 -2.67
N ASP A 124 8.26 12.12 -1.35
CA ASP A 124 9.28 12.84 -0.61
C ASP A 124 10.52 11.95 -0.38
N PRO A 125 11.66 12.21 -1.04
CA PRO A 125 12.85 11.37 -0.91
C PRO A 125 13.50 11.44 0.47
N ARG A 126 13.07 12.39 1.32
CA ARG A 126 13.57 12.53 2.70
C ARG A 126 12.73 11.78 3.71
N SER A 127 11.62 11.17 3.29
CA SER A 127 10.71 10.45 4.18
C SER A 127 10.98 8.95 4.16
N VAL A 128 10.99 8.34 5.34
CA VAL A 128 11.03 6.87 5.48
C VAL A 128 9.71 6.25 5.00
N MET A 129 8.59 6.94 5.23
CA MET A 129 7.29 6.51 4.76
C MET A 129 7.04 7.05 3.36
N LEU A 130 6.36 6.25 2.54
CA LEU A 130 5.94 6.69 1.22
C LEU A 130 4.81 7.70 1.37
N LYS A 131 5.10 8.97 1.07
CA LYS A 131 4.13 10.07 1.12
C LYS A 131 4.44 11.09 0.04
N ASN A 132 3.42 11.86 -0.35
CA ASN A 132 3.60 12.98 -1.26
C ASN A 132 4.52 14.05 -0.65
N LYS A 133 5.33 14.67 -1.51
CA LYS A 133 6.17 15.82 -1.18
C LYS A 133 5.27 17.05 -1.08
N GLY A 134 5.10 17.54 0.13
CA GLY A 134 4.17 18.63 0.42
C GLY A 134 2.72 18.15 0.56
N SER A 135 1.78 19.09 0.54
CA SER A 135 0.37 18.82 0.81
C SER A 135 -0.38 18.37 -0.45
N ILE A 136 -1.41 17.54 -0.27
CA ILE A 136 -2.39 17.21 -1.31
C ILE A 136 -3.60 18.12 -1.07
N TRP A 137 -3.81 19.06 -1.97
CA TRP A 137 -4.96 19.97 -1.91
C TRP A 137 -6.14 19.37 -2.66
N LEU A 138 -7.31 19.37 -2.05
CA LEU A 138 -8.58 18.95 -2.65
C LEU A 138 -9.65 19.98 -2.28
N ARG A 139 -10.65 20.14 -3.13
CA ARG A 139 -11.85 20.95 -2.87
C ARG A 139 -12.97 20.03 -2.40
N PHE A 140 -13.63 20.44 -1.33
CA PHE A 140 -14.82 19.78 -0.80
C PHE A 140 -16.01 20.70 -1.06
N ARG A 141 -16.99 20.22 -1.83
CA ARG A 141 -18.26 20.92 -2.07
C ARG A 141 -19.35 20.14 -1.35
N PRO A 142 -20.16 20.76 -0.47
CA PRO A 142 -21.30 20.07 0.14
C PRO A 142 -22.19 19.40 -0.92
N LEU A 143 -22.74 18.23 -0.59
CA LEU A 143 -23.72 17.55 -1.43
C LEU A 143 -24.95 18.45 -1.67
#